data_AF-A0A914R948-F1
#
_entry.id   AF-A0A914R948-F1
#
_cell.length_a   1.000
_cell.length_b   1.000
_cell.length_c   1.000
_cell.angle_alpha   90.00
_cell.angle_beta   90.00
_cell.angle_gamma   90.00
#
_symmetry.space_group_name_H-M   'P 1'
#
loop_
_entity.id
_entity.type
_entity.pdbx_description
1 polymer ?
#
loop_
_entity_poly.entity_id
_entity_poly.type
_entity_poly.pdbx_seq_one_letter_code
_entity_poly.pdbx_strand_id
1 'polypeptide(L)'
;MAYDVRFSEIRWRACENSKLPLSTILTLFIITFAFGSLLFYHKGKGFSIDDIYFSIISFATVGFGDKFPTADDPIRLIGMMCYLVWGMILMTTMFSVVSAYLRMVLDCFLFLESLMEFTSLTHS
;
A
#
# COMPACT_ATOMS: atom_id res chain seq x y z
N MET A 1 22.47 23.99 9.79
CA MET A 1 21.48 23.59 10.82
C MET A 1 20.06 24.06 10.48
N ALA A 2 19.76 25.36 10.34
CA ALA A 2 18.39 25.84 10.10
C ALA A 2 17.67 25.31 8.82
N TYR A 3 18.42 24.94 7.78
CA TYR A 3 17.85 24.31 6.56
C TYR A 3 17.45 22.85 6.78
N ASP A 4 18.19 22.12 7.62
CA ASP A 4 17.97 20.71 7.90
C ASP A 4 16.74 20.50 8.79
N VAL A 5 16.59 21.34 9.82
CA VAL A 5 15.39 21.34 10.68
C VAL A 5 14.12 21.69 9.91
N ARG A 6 14.22 22.61 8.94
CA ARG A 6 13.07 23.00 8.11
C ARG A 6 12.67 21.89 7.13
N PHE A 7 13.64 21.14 6.59
CA PHE A 7 13.37 20.01 5.70
C PHE A 7 12.75 18.82 6.44
N SER A 8 13.18 18.55 7.68
CA SER A 8 12.55 17.52 8.53
C SER A 8 11.14 17.92 8.96
N GLU A 9 10.91 19.20 9.28
CA GLU A 9 9.59 19.72 9.66
C GLU A 9 8.57 19.70 8.51
N ILE A 10 9.00 19.99 7.27
CA ILE A 10 8.14 19.85 6.07
C ILE A 10 7.78 18.37 5.83
N ARG A 11 8.71 17.44 6.02
CA ARG A 11 8.46 15.99 5.90
C ARG A 11 7.48 15.47 6.95
N TRP A 12 7.58 15.94 8.20
CA TRP A 12 6.64 15.54 9.27
C TRP A 12 5.24 16.10 9.06
N ARG A 13 5.10 17.35 8.59
CA ARG A 13 3.77 17.96 8.31
C ARG A 13 3.05 17.37 7.10
N ALA A 14 3.79 16.83 6.13
CA ALA A 14 3.19 16.08 5.03
C ALA A 14 2.52 14.78 5.53
N CYS A 15 3.09 14.13 6.55
CA CYS A 15 2.44 12.99 7.24
C CYS A 15 1.30 13.43 8.18
N GLU A 16 1.38 14.62 8.78
CA GLU A 16 0.35 15.11 9.71
C GLU A 16 -0.97 15.51 9.02
N ASN A 17 -0.92 16.03 7.79
CA ASN A 17 -2.11 16.40 7.02
C ASN A 17 -2.72 15.27 6.20
N SER A 18 -2.02 14.14 6.04
CA SER A 18 -2.63 12.91 5.54
C SER A 18 -3.12 12.07 6.72
N LYS A 19 -4.04 12.62 7.54
CA LYS A 19 -4.97 11.78 8.31
C LYS A 19 -5.99 11.16 7.35
N LEU A 20 -5.50 10.41 6.36
CA LEU A 20 -6.31 9.41 5.69
C LEU A 20 -6.43 8.31 6.73
N PRO A 21 -7.58 8.17 7.42
CA PRO A 21 -7.69 7.15 8.43
C PRO A 21 -7.39 5.83 7.74
N LEU A 22 -6.58 4.99 8.38
CA LEU A 22 -6.20 3.68 7.85
C LEU A 22 -7.43 2.88 7.40
N SER A 23 -8.57 3.11 8.09
CA SER A 23 -9.91 2.63 7.72
C SER A 23 -10.38 3.04 6.32
N THR A 24 -10.14 4.27 5.86
CA THR A 24 -10.52 4.73 4.51
C THR A 24 -9.74 4.00 3.43
N ILE A 25 -8.43 3.81 3.61
CA ILE A 25 -7.60 3.09 2.63
C ILE A 25 -8.00 1.61 2.61
N LEU A 26 -8.24 0.99 3.77
CA LEU A 26 -8.77 -0.37 3.86
C LEU A 26 -10.14 -0.52 3.18
N THR A 27 -11.04 0.44 3.39
CA THR A 27 -12.37 0.44 2.76
C THR A 27 -12.25 0.55 1.24
N LEU A 28 -11.42 1.47 0.74
CA LEU A 28 -11.10 1.58 -0.69
C LEU A 28 -10.50 0.29 -1.24
N PHE A 29 -9.61 -0.35 -0.49
CA PHE A 29 -8.98 -1.62 -0.88
C PHE A 29 -10.02 -2.74 -0.99
N ILE A 30 -10.90 -2.89 0.02
CA ILE A 30 -11.99 -3.88 0.02
C ILE A 30 -12.96 -3.64 -1.14
N ILE A 31 -13.36 -2.38 -1.39
CA ILE A 31 -14.23 -2.03 -2.51
C ILE A 31 -13.57 -2.38 -3.84
N THR A 32 -12.28 -2.07 -3.98
CA THR A 32 -11.53 -2.36 -5.22
C THR A 32 -11.36 -3.86 -5.42
N PHE A 33 -11.16 -4.63 -4.35
CA PHE A 33 -11.09 -6.09 -4.41
C PHE A 33 -12.44 -6.72 -4.76
N ALA A 34 -13.54 -6.19 -4.20
CA ALA A 34 -14.90 -6.60 -4.54
C ALA A 34 -15.24 -6.29 -6.01
N PHE A 35 -14.82 -5.12 -6.52
CA PHE A 35 -15.00 -4.74 -7.91
C PHE A 35 -14.16 -5.59 -8.87
N GLY A 36 -12.92 -5.92 -8.48
CA GLY A 36 -12.07 -6.87 -9.21
C GLY A 36 -12.69 -8.26 -9.29
N SER A 37 -13.17 -8.78 -8.17
CA SER A 37 -13.87 -10.07 -8.11
C SER A 37 -15.11 -10.10 -9.02
N LEU A 38 -15.85 -9.00 -9.12
CA LEU A 38 -16.99 -8.88 -10.02
C LEU A 38 -16.59 -8.79 -11.51
N LEU A 39 -15.52 -8.06 -11.84
CA LEU A 39 -14.99 -7.94 -13.21
C LEU A 39 -14.42 -9.26 -13.75
N PHE A 40 -13.83 -10.07 -12.86
CA PHE A 40 -13.32 -11.41 -13.18
C PHE A 40 -14.35 -12.53 -13.01
N TYR A 41 -15.60 -12.21 -12.64
CA TYR A 41 -16.67 -13.20 -12.55
C TYR A 41 -17.11 -13.64 -13.96
N HIS A 42 -16.35 -14.58 -14.53
CA HIS A 42 -16.73 -15.24 -15.76
C HIS A 42 -17.82 -16.26 -15.46
N LYS A 43 -18.85 -16.24 -16.30
CA LYS A 43 -20.00 -17.15 -16.30
C LYS A 43 -19.57 -18.61 -16.01
N GLY A 44 -19.79 -19.06 -14.78
CA GLY A 44 -20.12 -20.46 -14.48
C GLY A 44 -19.01 -21.48 -14.27
N LYS A 45 -17.72 -21.13 -14.13
CA LYS A 45 -16.67 -22.12 -13.78
C LYS A 45 -15.62 -21.59 -12.79
N GLY A 46 -16.04 -21.40 -11.54
CA GLY A 46 -15.15 -21.33 -10.37
C GLY A 46 -14.24 -20.10 -10.26
N PHE A 47 -13.75 -19.85 -9.04
CA PHE A 47 -12.66 -18.92 -8.78
C PHE A 47 -11.41 -19.38 -9.53
N SER A 48 -11.07 -18.74 -10.66
CA SER A 48 -9.82 -19.05 -11.36
C SER A 48 -8.67 -18.40 -10.61
N ILE A 49 -7.91 -19.21 -9.87
CA ILE A 49 -6.71 -18.78 -9.13
C ILE A 49 -5.72 -18.04 -10.04
N ASP A 50 -5.76 -18.32 -11.34
CA ASP A 50 -4.94 -17.70 -12.37
C ASP A 50 -5.17 -16.20 -12.54
N ASP A 51 -6.41 -15.72 -12.43
CA ASP A 51 -6.73 -14.30 -12.58
C ASP A 51 -6.27 -13.49 -11.36
N ILE A 52 -6.40 -14.10 -10.18
CA ILE A 52 -5.89 -13.54 -8.91
C ILE A 52 -4.36 -13.51 -8.94
N TYR A 53 -3.74 -14.59 -9.41
CA TYR A 53 -2.29 -14.63 -9.58
C TYR A 53 -1.81 -13.51 -10.50
N PHE A 54 -2.41 -13.36 -11.69
CA PHE A 54 -2.05 -12.32 -12.65
C PHE A 54 -2.20 -10.90 -12.08
N SER A 55 -3.30 -10.63 -11.37
CA SER A 55 -3.52 -9.32 -10.75
C SER A 55 -2.52 -9.05 -9.62
N ILE A 56 -2.22 -10.02 -8.76
CA ILE A 56 -1.23 -9.88 -7.69
C ILE A 56 0.18 -9.63 -8.27
N ILE A 57 0.64 -10.40 -9.25
CA ILE A 57 1.97 -10.20 -9.83
C ILE A 57 2.08 -8.86 -10.57
N SER A 58 0.99 -8.37 -11.15
CA SER A 58 0.94 -7.09 -11.85
C SER A 58 0.94 -5.93 -10.85
N PHE A 59 0.16 -6.04 -9.77
CA PHE A 59 0.13 -5.06 -8.68
C PHE A 59 1.45 -4.99 -7.92
N ALA A 60 2.09 -6.13 -7.71
CA ALA A 60 3.43 -6.22 -7.14
C ALA A 60 4.53 -5.83 -8.14
N THR A 61 4.15 -5.43 -9.36
CA THR A 61 5.03 -5.04 -10.48
C THR A 61 6.09 -6.09 -10.84
N VAL A 62 5.86 -7.35 -10.48
CA VAL A 62 6.73 -8.49 -10.81
C VAL A 62 6.54 -8.86 -12.29
N GLY A 63 5.29 -8.99 -12.74
CA GLY A 63 4.93 -9.10 -14.15
C GLY A 63 5.65 -10.20 -14.95
N PHE A 64 5.64 -11.45 -14.46
CA PHE A 64 6.28 -12.58 -15.17
C PHE A 64 5.81 -12.78 -16.61
N GLY A 65 4.56 -12.38 -16.93
CA GLY A 65 4.01 -12.47 -18.29
C GLY A 65 3.80 -13.91 -18.76
N ASP A 66 3.57 -14.86 -17.85
CA ASP A 66 3.29 -16.26 -18.17
C ASP A 66 1.81 -16.47 -18.56
N LYS A 67 0.91 -15.71 -17.93
CA LYS A 67 -0.52 -15.74 -18.17
C LYS A 67 -1.02 -14.38 -18.62
N PHE A 68 -1.79 -14.39 -19.70
CA PHE A 68 -2.43 -13.20 -20.25
C PHE A 68 -3.94 -13.41 -20.23
N PRO A 69 -4.73 -12.40 -19.82
CA PRO A 69 -6.17 -12.48 -19.95
C PRO A 69 -6.53 -12.50 -21.43
N THR A 70 -6.94 -13.66 -21.94
CA THR A 70 -7.53 -13.80 -23.28
C THR A 70 -8.94 -13.21 -23.23
N ALA A 71 -9.04 -11.90 -23.46
CA ALA A 71 -10.31 -11.22 -23.63
C ALA A 71 -10.59 -11.11 -25.14
N ASP A 72 -11.59 -11.84 -25.62
CA ASP A 72 -12.04 -11.77 -27.01
C ASP A 72 -12.58 -10.36 -27.36
N ASP A 73 -12.95 -9.57 -26.34
CA ASP A 73 -13.44 -8.21 -26.47
C ASP A 73 -12.40 -7.15 -26.05
N PRO A 74 -12.03 -6.20 -26.93
CA PRO A 74 -11.05 -5.15 -26.63
C PRO A 74 -11.48 -4.22 -25.49
N ILE A 75 -12.79 -4.02 -25.30
CA ILE A 75 -13.35 -3.19 -24.22
C ILE A 75 -13.04 -3.80 -22.85
N ARG A 76 -13.11 -5.13 -22.75
CA ARG A 76 -12.86 -5.85 -21.51
C ARG A 76 -11.38 -5.83 -21.14
N LEU A 77 -10.51 -5.89 -22.15
CA LEU A 77 -9.06 -5.76 -22.00
C LEU A 77 -8.67 -4.36 -21.48
N ILE A 78 -9.25 -3.30 -22.05
CA ILE A 78 -9.09 -1.93 -21.53
C ILE A 78 -9.60 -1.81 -20.09
N GLY A 79 -10.76 -2.38 -19.77
CA GLY A 79 -11.30 -2.37 -18.41
C GLY A 79 -10.36 -3.02 -17.40
N MET A 80 -9.73 -4.15 -17.76
CA MET A 80 -8.73 -4.83 -16.94
C MET A 80 -7.47 -3.98 -16.76
N MET A 81 -6.98 -3.32 -17.80
CA MET A 81 -5.80 -2.46 -17.70
C MET A 81 -6.04 -1.25 -16.80
N CYS A 82 -7.19 -0.59 -16.93
CA CYS A 82 -7.58 0.51 -16.04
C CYS A 82 -7.70 0.05 -14.58
N TYR A 83 -8.27 -1.13 -14.35
CA TYR A 83 -8.33 -1.75 -13.03
C TYR A 83 -6.93 -2.02 -12.45
N LEU A 84 -6.02 -2.55 -13.26
CA LEU A 84 -4.64 -2.82 -12.85
C LEU A 84 -3.91 -1.55 -12.43
N VAL A 85 -4.03 -0.48 -13.22
CA VAL A 85 -3.43 0.83 -12.91
C VAL A 85 -3.99 1.39 -11.61
N TRP A 86 -5.31 1.30 -11.41
CA TRP A 86 -5.95 1.74 -10.17
C TRP A 86 -5.43 0.98 -8.94
N GLY A 87 -5.29 -0.34 -9.03
CA GLY A 87 -4.76 -1.16 -7.94
C GLY A 87 -3.28 -0.87 -7.62
N MET A 88 -2.46 -0.53 -8.61
CA MET A 88 -1.06 -0.10 -8.35
C MET A 88 -0.97 1.18 -7.50
N ILE A 89 -1.87 2.14 -7.72
CA ILE A 89 -1.94 3.36 -6.91
C ILE A 89 -2.31 3.01 -5.45
N LEU A 90 -3.26 2.10 -5.26
CA LEU A 90 -3.64 1.62 -3.92
C LEU A 90 -2.52 0.85 -3.21
N MET A 91 -1.76 0.01 -3.92
CA MET A 91 -0.61 -0.69 -3.34
C MET A 91 0.49 0.27 -2.90
N THR A 92 0.75 1.31 -3.70
CA THR A 92 1.75 2.34 -3.37
C THR A 92 1.36 3.11 -2.10
N THR A 93 0.07 3.44 -1.95
CA THR A 93 -0.42 4.14 -0.76
C THR A 93 -0.36 3.26 0.49
N MET A 94 -0.67 1.96 0.38
CA MET A 94 -0.46 1.00 1.47
C MET A 94 1.00 0.91 1.90
N PHE A 95 1.93 0.82 0.95
CA PHE A 95 3.36 0.81 1.25
C PHE A 95 3.80 2.09 1.98
N SER A 96 3.31 3.25 1.56
CA SER A 96 3.57 4.52 2.24
C SER A 96 3.12 4.49 3.71
N VAL A 97 1.93 3.96 3.99
CA VAL A 97 1.39 3.86 5.36
C VAL A 97 2.25 2.92 6.21
N VAL A 98 2.57 1.73 5.72
CA VAL A 98 3.44 0.78 6.42
C VAL A 98 4.80 1.40 6.72
N SER A 99 5.37 2.13 5.75
CA SER A 99 6.64 2.83 5.95
C SER A 99 6.56 3.91 7.04
N ALA A 100 5.42 4.60 7.17
CA ALA A 100 5.20 5.59 8.23
C ALA A 100 5.06 4.92 9.60
N TYR A 101 4.33 3.80 9.69
CA TYR A 101 4.23 3.01 10.93
C TYR A 101 5.58 2.48 11.39
N LEU A 102 6.39 1.93 10.47
CA LEU A 102 7.73 1.44 10.80
C LEU A 102 8.63 2.56 11.34
N ARG A 103 8.56 3.76 10.76
CA ARG A 103 9.29 4.93 11.26
C ARG A 103 8.83 5.32 12.67
N MET A 104 7.53 5.37 12.90
CA MET A 104 6.99 5.69 14.23
C MET A 104 7.43 4.67 15.29
N VAL A 105 7.41 3.38 14.96
CA VAL A 105 7.87 2.32 15.87
C VAL A 105 9.36 2.46 16.16
N LEU A 106 10.18 2.72 15.13
CA LEU A 106 11.61 2.90 15.27
C LEU A 106 11.95 4.14 16.13
N ASP A 107 11.27 5.27 15.88
CA ASP A 107 11.46 6.50 16.65
C ASP A 107 11.05 6.31 18.13
N CYS A 108 9.95 5.60 18.37
CA CYS A 108 9.52 5.22 19.72
C CYS A 108 10.55 4.33 20.43
N PHE A 109 11.10 3.36 19.70
CA PHE A 109 12.13 2.46 20.23
C PHE A 109 13.41 3.22 20.61
N LEU A 110 13.91 4.10 19.74
CA LEU A 110 15.09 4.93 20.00
C LEU A 110 14.89 5.92 21.17
N PHE A 111 13.69 6.49 21.28
CA PHE A 111 13.34 7.35 22.41
C PHE A 111 13.34 6.58 23.73
N LEU A 112 12.85 5.34 23.73
CA LEU A 112 12.80 4.48 24.91
C LEU A 112 14.20 4.06 25.36
N GLU A 113 15.09 3.76 24.41
CA GLU A 113 16.52 3.52 24.69
C GLU A 113 17.18 4.74 25.34
N SER A 114 16.93 5.93 24.80
CA SER A 114 17.45 7.20 25.34
C SER A 114 16.96 7.48 26.77
N LEU A 115 15.70 7.18 27.07
CA LEU A 115 15.13 7.31 28.42
C LEU A 115 15.73 6.31 29.41
N MET A 116 16.07 5.10 28.94
CA MET A 116 16.69 4.08 29.77
C MET A 116 18.12 4.49 30.18
N GLU A 117 18.89 5.08 29.26
CA GLU A 117 20.20 5.68 29.59
C GLU A 117 20.07 6.80 30.63
N PHE A 118 19.10 7.70 30.48
CA PHE A 118 18.89 8.80 31.43
C PHE A 118 18.50 8.30 32.83
N THR A 119 17.65 7.27 32.93
CA THR A 119 17.26 6.70 34.23
C THR A 119 18.43 6.01 34.93
N SER A 120 19.33 5.37 34.17
CA SER A 120 20.55 4.77 34.72
C SER A 120 21.51 5.82 35.32
N LEU A 121 21.61 7.00 34.70
CA LEU A 121 22.48 8.09 35.15
C LEU A 121 21.92 8.84 36.36
N THR A 122 20.59 8.89 36.54
CA THR A 122 19.96 9.53 37.70
C THR A 122 20.03 8.72 39.00
N HIS A 123 20.47 7.46 38.92
CA HIS A 123 20.53 6.53 40.05
C HIS A 123 21.96 6.24 40.56
N SER A 124 22.98 6.92 40.01
CA SER A 124 24.38 6.99 40.50
C SER A 124 24.68 8.36 41.09
#